data_AF-A0A417YUU6-F1
#
_entry.id   AF-A0A417YUU6-F1
#
_cell.length_a   1.000
_cell.length_b   1.000
_cell.length_c   1.000
_cell.angle_alpha   90.00
_cell.angle_beta   90.00
_cell.angle_gamma   90.00
#
_symmetry.space_group_name_H-M   'P 1'
#
loop_
_entity.id
_entity.type
_entity.pdbx_description
1 polymer ?
#
loop_
_entity_poly.entity_id
_entity_poly.type
_entity_poly.pdbx_seq_one_letter_code
_entity_poly.pdbx_strand_id
1 'polypeptide(L)'
;MKLFMLKSLLLASIMFALALGGMQVANDGISRMRGYDDPGFEEAVSLNKTQNGELQVSIMGGELNKSTMEEKKKEIEKTQVFNLFSSMGKALANMISGAARGILDLLRN
;
A
#
# COMPACT_ATOMS: atom_id res chain seq x y z
N MET A 1 13.82 -8.42 37.10
CA MET A 1 14.52 -8.99 35.92
C MET A 1 13.61 -9.87 35.06
N LYS A 2 12.98 -10.93 35.61
CA LYS A 2 12.12 -11.85 34.82
C LYS A 2 10.93 -11.17 34.12
N LEU A 3 10.28 -10.20 34.78
CA LEU A 3 9.16 -9.43 34.20
C LEU A 3 9.60 -8.54 33.01
N PHE A 4 10.84 -8.03 33.04
CA PHE A 4 11.40 -7.21 31.97
C PHE A 4 11.71 -8.07 30.74
N MET A 5 12.31 -9.27 30.94
CA MET A 5 12.50 -10.22 29.85
C MET A 5 11.18 -10.67 29.22
N LEU A 6 10.14 -10.91 30.03
CA LEU A 6 8.82 -11.27 29.50
C LEU A 6 8.22 -10.14 28.65
N LYS A 7 8.31 -8.88 29.11
CA LYS A 7 7.86 -7.71 28.34
C LYS A 7 8.66 -7.54 27.04
N SER A 8 9.96 -7.72 27.09
CA SER A 8 10.84 -7.62 25.92
C SER A 8 10.57 -8.73 24.91
N LEU A 9 10.37 -9.97 25.37
CA LEU A 9 10.03 -11.10 24.50
C LEU A 9 8.65 -10.92 23.84
N LEU A 10 7.67 -10.41 24.60
CA LEU A 10 6.35 -10.11 24.08
C LEU A 10 6.40 -8.98 23.04
N LEU A 11 7.17 -7.92 23.30
CA LEU A 11 7.36 -6.83 22.34
C LEU A 11 8.07 -7.31 21.07
N ALA A 12 9.09 -8.15 21.21
CA ALA A 12 9.78 -8.77 20.07
C ALA A 12 8.83 -9.66 19.25
N SER A 13 7.97 -10.44 19.92
CA SER A 13 6.96 -11.27 19.27
C SER A 13 5.93 -10.43 18.49
N ILE A 14 5.46 -9.32 19.07
CA ILE A 14 4.55 -8.38 18.38
C ILE A 14 5.23 -7.78 17.15
N MET A 15 6.47 -7.29 17.29
CA MET A 15 7.23 -6.72 16.18
C MET A 15 7.45 -7.75 15.05
N PHE A 16 7.74 -9.00 15.42
CA PHE A 16 7.91 -10.10 14.48
C PHE A 16 6.61 -10.42 13.73
N ALA A 17 5.47 -10.47 14.42
CA ALA A 17 4.17 -10.69 13.80
C ALA A 17 3.79 -9.55 12.84
N LEU A 18 4.04 -8.29 13.22
CA LEU A 18 3.83 -7.13 12.35
C LEU A 18 4.70 -7.18 11.11
N ALA A 19 5.97 -7.59 11.23
CA ALA A 19 6.87 -7.73 10.10
C ALA A 19 6.40 -8.82 9.12
N LEU A 20 6.00 -9.99 9.62
CA LEU A 20 5.44 -11.06 8.79
C LEU A 20 4.15 -10.63 8.08
N GLY A 21 3.24 -9.96 8.79
CA GLY A 21 2.02 -9.43 8.20
C GLY A 21 2.30 -8.36 7.15
N GLY A 22 3.24 -7.45 7.41
CA GLY A 22 3.67 -6.44 6.44
C GLY A 22 4.28 -7.05 5.18
N MET A 23 5.01 -8.16 5.32
CA MET A 23 5.58 -8.89 4.19
C MET A 23 4.50 -9.55 3.32
N GLN A 24 3.45 -10.11 3.93
CA GLN A 24 2.30 -10.65 3.20
C GLN A 24 1.53 -9.55 2.46
N VAL A 25 1.24 -8.42 3.13
CA VAL A 25 0.58 -7.27 2.49
C VAL A 25 1.41 -6.71 1.33
N ALA A 26 2.74 -6.66 1.46
CA ALA A 26 3.62 -6.24 0.38
C ALA A 26 3.61 -7.24 -0.78
N ASN A 27 3.64 -8.55 -0.50
CA ASN A 27 3.57 -9.59 -1.51
C ASN A 27 2.26 -9.54 -2.30
N ASP A 28 1.13 -9.44 -1.60
CA ASP A 28 -0.19 -9.34 -2.22
C ASP A 28 -0.33 -8.02 -3.00
N GLY A 29 0.22 -6.93 -2.48
CA GLY A 29 0.29 -5.65 -3.19
C GLY A 29 1.07 -5.73 -4.50
N ILE A 30 2.22 -6.42 -4.50
CA ILE A 30 3.03 -6.65 -5.71
C ILE A 30 2.28 -7.56 -6.70
N SER A 31 1.66 -8.64 -6.22
CA SER A 31 0.86 -9.54 -7.07
C SER A 31 -0.27 -8.78 -7.77
N ARG A 32 -1.01 -7.97 -7.02
CA ARG A 32 -2.13 -7.16 -7.49
C ARG A 32 -1.71 -6.02 -8.42
N MET A 33 -0.50 -5.48 -8.25
CA MET A 33 0.07 -4.50 -9.20
C MET A 33 0.58 -5.13 -10.49
N ARG A 34 0.98 -6.40 -10.47
CA ARG A 34 1.40 -7.13 -11.68
C ARG A 34 0.23 -7.65 -12.51
N GLY A 35 -0.98 -7.68 -11.97
CA GLY A 35 -2.21 -7.99 -12.72
C GLY A 35 -2.50 -9.49 -12.90
N TYR A 36 -1.82 -10.38 -12.17
CA TYR A 36 -1.90 -11.84 -12.37
C TYR A 36 -3.30 -12.46 -12.19
N ASP A 37 -4.26 -11.72 -11.62
CA ASP A 37 -5.66 -12.15 -11.45
C ASP A 37 -6.60 -11.68 -12.56
N ASP A 38 -6.10 -10.99 -13.59
CA ASP A 38 -6.91 -10.60 -14.74
C ASP A 38 -6.92 -11.74 -15.79
N PRO A 39 -8.08 -12.34 -16.13
CA PRO A 39 -8.18 -13.34 -17.21
C PRO A 39 -7.88 -12.74 -18.60
N GLY A 40 -7.72 -11.42 -18.68
CA GLY A 40 -7.16 -10.68 -19.80
C GLY A 40 -5.72 -10.25 -19.53
N PHE A 41 -4.87 -11.13 -18.96
CA PHE A 41 -3.42 -10.93 -18.95
C PHE A 41 -2.90 -10.95 -20.39
N GLU A 42 -3.14 -9.85 -21.10
CA GLU A 42 -2.42 -9.53 -22.31
C GLU A 42 -0.98 -9.31 -21.89
N GLU A 43 -0.21 -10.39 -22.02
CA GLU A 43 1.21 -10.32 -22.31
C GLU A 43 1.41 -9.13 -23.24
N ALA A 44 2.02 -8.05 -22.74
CA ALA A 44 2.10 -6.74 -23.41
C ALA A 44 2.82 -6.79 -24.78
N VAL A 45 3.23 -7.99 -25.21
CA VAL A 45 3.66 -8.37 -26.53
C VAL A 45 3.16 -9.80 -26.78
N SER A 46 1.99 -9.96 -27.44
CA SER A 46 1.63 -11.25 -28.04
C SER A 46 2.19 -11.31 -29.47
N LEU A 47 3.26 -12.07 -29.65
CA LEU A 47 3.86 -12.33 -30.97
C LEU A 47 3.05 -13.44 -31.65
N ASN A 48 1.90 -13.08 -32.22
CA ASN A 48 1.10 -14.05 -32.96
C ASN A 48 1.62 -14.16 -34.41
N LYS A 49 2.33 -15.26 -34.70
CA LYS A 49 2.98 -15.52 -35.98
C LYS A 49 1.96 -16.08 -36.97
N THR A 50 1.37 -15.22 -37.81
CA THR A 50 0.56 -15.69 -38.95
C THR A 50 1.45 -16.21 -40.08
N GLN A 51 0.95 -17.20 -40.83
CA GLN A 51 1.69 -18.00 -41.82
C GLN A 51 2.22 -17.22 -43.06
N ASN A 52 2.02 -15.89 -43.15
CA ASN A 52 2.41 -15.08 -44.30
C ASN A 52 3.54 -14.06 -44.03
N GLY A 53 4.28 -14.18 -42.93
CA GLY A 53 5.58 -13.49 -42.78
C GLY A 53 5.54 -11.97 -42.56
N GLU A 54 4.37 -11.35 -42.41
CA GLU A 54 4.27 -9.95 -42.00
C GLU A 54 4.10 -9.82 -40.48
N LEU A 55 5.06 -9.15 -39.85
CA LEU A 55 5.12 -8.92 -38.42
C LEU A 55 4.21 -7.73 -38.06
N GLN A 56 2.93 -7.98 -37.77
CA GLN A 56 2.05 -6.94 -37.23
C GLN A 56 2.19 -6.88 -35.71
N VAL A 57 2.90 -5.86 -35.23
CA VAL A 57 2.94 -5.50 -33.81
C VAL A 57 1.73 -4.63 -33.51
N SER A 58 0.66 -5.22 -32.97
CA SER A 58 -0.47 -4.46 -32.44
C SER A 58 -0.11 -3.94 -31.05
N ILE A 59 0.39 -2.71 -30.99
CA ILE A 59 0.50 -1.95 -29.74
C ILE A 59 -0.93 -1.59 -29.34
N MET A 60 -1.44 -2.15 -28.24
CA MET A 60 -2.70 -1.73 -27.59
C MET A 60 -2.59 -0.26 -27.14
N GLY A 61 -2.75 0.63 -28.12
CA GLY A 61 -2.84 2.08 -28.00
C GLY A 61 -3.99 2.60 -28.86
N GLY A 62 -5.03 1.78 -29.05
CA GLY A 62 -6.27 2.17 -29.70
C GLY A 62 -6.95 3.30 -28.94
N GLU A 63 -7.14 4.40 -29.64
CA GLU A 63 -7.67 5.70 -29.22
C GLU A 63 -8.82 5.63 -28.22
N LEU A 64 -8.52 5.68 -26.93
CA LEU A 64 -9.46 6.12 -25.91
C LEU A 64 -8.82 7.28 -25.15
N ASN A 65 -9.49 8.43 -25.25
CA ASN A 65 -9.10 9.74 -24.76
C ASN A 65 -8.41 9.68 -23.37
N LYS A 66 -7.07 9.75 -23.38
CA LYS A 66 -6.18 9.57 -22.22
C LYS A 66 -6.31 10.64 -21.14
N SER A 67 -7.03 11.72 -21.41
CA SER A 67 -7.09 12.90 -20.54
C SER A 67 -8.01 12.74 -19.31
N THR A 68 -9.02 11.86 -19.36
CA THR A 68 -10.06 11.81 -18.30
C THR A 68 -9.83 10.72 -17.24
N MET A 69 -9.01 9.71 -17.54
CA MET A 69 -8.79 8.58 -16.62
C MET A 69 -7.74 8.88 -15.53
N GLU A 70 -6.74 9.72 -15.83
CA GLU A 70 -5.78 10.18 -14.83
C GLU A 70 -6.41 11.14 -13.81
N GLU A 71 -7.30 12.03 -14.26
CA GLU A 71 -7.98 12.98 -13.39
C GLU A 71 -8.92 12.28 -12.39
N LYS A 72 -9.71 11.30 -12.85
CA LYS A 72 -10.61 10.53 -11.97
C LYS A 72 -9.87 9.62 -10.99
N LYS A 73 -8.75 9.01 -11.39
CA LYS A 73 -7.90 8.25 -10.45
C LYS A 73 -7.32 9.15 -9.36
N LYS A 74 -6.82 10.33 -9.73
CA LYS A 74 -6.29 11.33 -8.79
C LYS A 74 -7.34 11.79 -7.77
N GLU A 75 -8.59 11.95 -8.19
CA GLU A 75 -9.68 12.41 -7.33
C GLU A 75 -10.11 11.35 -6.31
N ILE A 76 -10.19 10.08 -6.72
CA ILE A 76 -10.54 8.96 -5.83
C ILE A 76 -9.42 8.69 -4.81
N GLU A 77 -8.17 8.75 -5.26
CA GLU A 77 -6.99 8.50 -4.43
C GLU A 77 -6.79 9.63 -3.40
N LYS A 78 -6.93 10.90 -3.80
CA LYS A 78 -6.82 12.03 -2.87
C LYS A 78 -7.93 12.06 -1.82
N THR A 79 -9.15 11.63 -2.13
CA THR A 79 -10.29 11.88 -1.22
C THR A 79 -10.39 10.81 -0.12
N GLN A 80 -10.14 9.54 -0.44
CA GLN A 80 -10.27 8.45 0.54
C GLN A 80 -8.99 8.22 1.34
N VAL A 81 -7.83 8.22 0.67
CA VAL A 81 -6.53 7.96 1.32
C VAL A 81 -6.18 9.10 2.26
N PHE A 82 -6.41 10.35 1.86
CA PHE A 82 -6.11 11.51 2.70
C PHE A 82 -6.95 11.52 3.98
N ASN A 83 -8.22 11.12 3.93
CA ASN A 83 -9.08 11.09 5.12
C ASN A 83 -8.73 9.94 6.08
N LEU A 84 -8.40 8.75 5.55
CA LEU A 84 -8.00 7.61 6.36
C LEU A 84 -6.63 7.82 7.02
N PHE A 85 -5.64 8.26 6.26
CA PHE A 85 -4.32 8.56 6.82
C PHE A 85 -4.34 9.78 7.75
N SER A 86 -5.12 10.83 7.42
CA SER A 86 -5.24 12.01 8.30
C SER A 86 -5.98 11.68 9.60
N SER A 87 -7.04 10.88 9.57
CA SER A 87 -7.76 10.48 10.79
C SER A 87 -6.90 9.60 11.69
N MET A 88 -6.19 8.62 11.13
CA MET A 88 -5.22 7.79 11.86
C MET A 88 -4.05 8.62 12.41
N GLY A 89 -3.51 9.53 11.61
CA GLY A 89 -2.44 10.45 12.03
C GLY A 89 -2.89 11.40 13.13
N LYS A 90 -4.13 11.93 13.08
CA LYS A 90 -4.72 12.75 14.14
C LYS A 90 -4.88 11.96 15.44
N ALA A 91 -5.36 10.72 15.37
CA ALA A 91 -5.49 9.87 16.56
C ALA A 91 -4.13 9.62 17.22
N LEU A 92 -3.11 9.28 16.42
CA LEU A 92 -1.73 9.09 16.89
C LEU A 92 -1.17 10.37 17.52
N ALA A 93 -1.31 11.51 16.83
CA ALA A 93 -0.82 12.81 17.29
C ALA A 93 -1.48 13.25 18.61
N ASN A 94 -2.78 13.02 18.76
CA ASN A 94 -3.50 13.29 20.01
C ASN A 94 -2.99 12.42 21.16
N MET A 95 -2.72 11.14 20.91
CA MET A 95 -2.21 10.22 21.92
C MET A 95 -0.80 10.63 22.38
N ILE A 96 0.09 10.98 21.45
CA ILE A 96 1.44 11.44 21.76
C ILE A 96 1.41 12.78 22.51
N SER A 97 0.56 13.72 22.05
CA SER A 97 0.41 15.03 22.70
C SER A 97 -0.15 14.89 24.12
N GLY A 98 -1.10 13.98 24.34
CA GLY A 98 -1.65 13.68 25.65
C GLY A 98 -0.60 13.10 26.60
N ALA A 99 0.21 12.14 26.12
CA ALA A 99 1.31 11.58 26.89
C ALA A 99 2.37 12.65 27.24
N ALA A 100 2.74 13.49 26.28
CA ALA A 100 3.69 14.59 26.51
C ALA A 100 3.18 15.59 27.55
N ARG A 101 1.89 15.97 27.49
CA ARG A 101 1.27 16.84 28.50
C ARG A 101 1.26 16.18 29.89
N GLY A 102 0.90 14.91 29.99
CA GLY A 102 0.92 14.17 31.26
C GLY A 102 2.32 14.11 31.89
N ILE A 103 3.37 13.97 31.08
CA ILE A 103 4.76 14.01 31.55
C ILE A 103 5.13 15.42 32.03
N LEU A 104 4.76 16.46 31.27
CA LEU A 104 5.04 17.86 31.66
C LEU A 104 4.31 18.26 32.95
N ASP A 105 3.06 17.82 33.14
CA ASP A 105 2.30 18.09 34.35
C ASP A 105 2.91 17.38 35.58
N LEU A 106 3.43 16.17 35.41
CA LEU A 106 4.16 15.43 36.45
C LEU A 106 5.52 16.07 36.81
N LEU A 107 6.16 16.77 35.89
CA LEU A 107 7.42 17.49 36.15
C LEU A 107 7.19 18.87 36.78
N ARG A 108 6.00 19.45 36.61
CA ARG A 108 5.64 20.77 37.12
C ARG A 108 5.09 20.74 38.55
N ASN A 109 4.58 19.59 39.00
CA ASN A 109 4.09 19.36 40.37
C ASN A 109 5.13 18.68 41.24
#